data_AF-A0A3C0ADK2-F1
#
_entry.id   AF-A0A3C0ADK2-F1
#
_cell.length_a   1.000
_cell.length_b   1.000
_cell.length_c   1.000
_cell.angle_alpha   90.00
_cell.angle_beta   90.00
_cell.angle_gamma   90.00
#
_symmetry.space_group_name_H-M   'P 1'
#
loop_
_entity.id
_entity.type
_entity.pdbx_description
1 polymer ?
#
loop_
_entity_poly.entity_id
_entity_poly.type
_entity_poly.pdbx_seq_one_letter_code
_entity_poly.pdbx_strand_id
1 'polypeptide(L)'
;NLLANLIGKPGKTGIDGSQVQAMYDSGRVEEVNDYCRCDVLDTYFVFLRSRVLAGFLSINAEQEIVTEAYRYLEQEAKSNKAYQHYLEHWGDWEPPSE
;
A
#
# COMPACT_ATOMS: atom_id res chain seq x y z
N ASN A 1 -1.01 -6.94 6.65
CA ASN A 1 -0.79 -6.07 7.83
C ASN A 1 0.63 -6.16 8.33
N LEU A 2 1.07 -7.25 8.98
CA LEU A 2 2.41 -7.29 9.61
C LEU A 2 3.55 -6.85 8.67
N LEU A 3 3.66 -7.46 7.49
CA LEU A 3 4.77 -7.15 6.57
C LEU A 3 4.69 -5.73 6.01
N ALA A 4 3.50 -5.26 5.62
CA ALA A 4 3.29 -3.89 5.12
C ALA A 4 3.66 -2.85 6.19
N ASN A 5 3.17 -3.03 7.42
CA ASN A 5 3.46 -2.14 8.53
C ASN A 5 4.95 -2.13 8.90
N LEU A 6 5.62 -3.29 8.84
CA LEU A 6 7.06 -3.40 9.08
C LEU A 6 7.89 -2.60 8.07
N ILE A 7 7.37 -2.38 6.86
CA ILE A 7 8.02 -1.57 5.82
C ILE A 7 7.44 -0.15 5.72
N GLY A 8 6.74 0.30 6.77
CA GLY A 8 6.16 1.63 6.85
C GLY A 8 4.92 1.84 5.97
N LYS A 9 4.38 0.81 5.31
CA LYS A 9 3.15 0.95 4.51
C LYS A 9 1.89 0.81 5.37
N PRO A 10 0.75 1.40 4.95
CA PRO A 10 -0.44 1.51 5.78
C PRO A 10 -0.94 0.18 6.33
N GLY A 11 -0.82 -0.91 5.55
CA GLY A 11 -1.52 -2.14 5.85
C GLY A 11 -3.04 -1.98 5.70
N LYS A 12 -3.79 -3.04 6.01
CA LYS A 12 -5.24 -2.96 6.03
C LYS A 12 -5.70 -2.00 7.11
N THR A 13 -6.40 -0.95 6.68
CA THR A 13 -7.06 0.02 7.54
C THR A 13 -8.58 -0.11 7.36
N GLY A 14 -9.31 -0.28 8.47
CA GLY A 14 -10.78 -0.15 8.53
C GLY A 14 -11.64 -1.32 8.04
N ILE A 15 -11.38 -1.88 6.86
CA ILE A 15 -12.26 -2.89 6.23
C ILE A 15 -11.67 -4.29 6.35
N ASP A 16 -12.45 -5.22 6.91
CA ASP A 16 -12.12 -6.64 6.91
C ASP A 16 -12.70 -7.32 5.67
N GLY A 17 -11.96 -8.27 5.08
CA GLY A 17 -12.38 -8.98 3.87
C GLY A 17 -13.74 -9.68 3.99
N SER A 18 -14.14 -10.10 5.20
CA SER A 18 -15.46 -10.69 5.46
C SER A 18 -16.61 -9.71 5.22
N GLN A 19 -16.34 -8.39 5.24
CA GLN A 19 -17.34 -7.35 5.05
C GLN A 19 -17.61 -7.05 3.57
N VAL A 20 -16.73 -7.50 2.65
CA VAL A 20 -16.79 -7.16 1.22
C VAL A 20 -18.12 -7.57 0.59
N GLN A 21 -18.61 -8.78 0.87
CA GLN A 21 -19.89 -9.26 0.31
C GLN A 21 -21.06 -8.39 0.78
N ALA A 22 -21.15 -8.10 2.08
CA ALA A 22 -22.20 -7.25 2.62
C ALA A 22 -22.14 -5.82 2.09
N MET A 23 -20.93 -5.27 1.93
CA MET A 23 -20.71 -3.95 1.32
C MET A 23 -21.19 -3.92 -0.13
N TYR A 24 -20.84 -4.94 -0.92
CA TYR A 24 -21.30 -5.08 -2.29
C TYR A 24 -22.83 -5.16 -2.38
N ASP A 25 -23.46 -6.03 -1.57
CA ASP A 25 -24.91 -6.21 -1.54
C ASP A 25 -25.65 -4.92 -1.13
N SER A 26 -25.00 -4.07 -0.31
CA SER A 26 -25.52 -2.75 0.09
C SER A 26 -25.24 -1.63 -0.92
N GLY A 27 -24.65 -1.93 -2.08
CA GLY A 27 -24.34 -0.96 -3.14
C GLY A 27 -23.09 -0.12 -2.90
N ARG A 28 -22.27 -0.43 -1.89
CA ARG A 28 -21.03 0.30 -1.52
C ARG A 28 -19.82 -0.15 -2.35
N VAL A 29 -19.99 -0.22 -3.68
CA VAL A 29 -18.97 -0.77 -4.59
C VAL A 29 -17.71 0.10 -4.67
N GLU A 30 -17.85 1.43 -4.54
CA GLU A 30 -16.70 2.34 -4.52
C GLU A 30 -15.78 2.06 -3.34
N GLU A 31 -16.33 1.83 -2.15
CA GLU A 31 -15.54 1.52 -0.96
C GLU A 31 -14.84 0.15 -1.06
N VAL A 32 -15.48 -0.83 -1.72
CA VAL A 32 -14.83 -2.11 -2.04
C VAL A 32 -13.66 -1.90 -3.01
N ASN A 33 -13.81 -1.02 -4.00
CA ASN A 33 -12.74 -0.69 -4.94
C ASN A 33 -11.55 -0.03 -4.21
N ASP A 34 -11.84 0.95 -3.35
CA ASP A 34 -10.84 1.65 -2.55
C ASP A 34 -10.06 0.67 -1.66
N TYR A 35 -10.77 -0.24 -0.98
CA TYR A 35 -10.16 -1.33 -0.20
C TYR A 35 -9.22 -2.20 -1.05
N CYS A 36 -9.69 -2.68 -2.20
CA CYS A 36 -8.89 -3.54 -3.08
C CYS A 36 -7.64 -2.82 -3.61
N ARG A 37 -7.72 -1.52 -3.90
CA ARG A 37 -6.57 -0.73 -4.34
C ARG A 37 -5.48 -0.66 -3.28
N CYS A 38 -5.86 -0.39 -2.03
CA CYS A 38 -4.92 -0.35 -0.90
C CYS A 38 -4.23 -1.71 -0.70
N ASP A 39 -4.98 -2.82 -0.76
CA ASP A 39 -4.43 -4.18 -0.65
C ASP A 39 -3.41 -4.50 -1.76
N VAL A 40 -3.65 -4.04 -2.99
CA VAL A 40 -2.72 -4.21 -4.12
C VAL A 40 -1.43 -3.43 -3.89
N LEU A 41 -1.52 -2.19 -3.41
CA LEU A 41 -0.35 -1.36 -3.12
C LEU A 41 0.50 -1.98 -2.01
N ASP A 42 -0.11 -2.37 -0.89
CA ASP A 42 0.60 -3.06 0.20
C ASP A 42 1.31 -4.32 -0.29
N THR A 43 0.61 -5.14 -1.07
CA THR A 43 1.16 -6.39 -1.64
C THR A 43 2.33 -6.10 -2.57
N TYR A 44 2.23 -5.06 -3.39
CA TYR A 44 3.30 -4.65 -4.31
C TYR A 44 4.56 -4.21 -3.56
N PHE A 45 4.43 -3.37 -2.53
CA PHE A 45 5.59 -2.93 -1.75
C PHE A 45 6.23 -4.07 -0.94
N VAL A 46 5.43 -4.98 -0.38
CA VAL A 46 5.93 -6.19 0.26
C VAL A 46 6.67 -7.08 -0.74
N PHE A 47 6.15 -7.21 -1.97
CA PHE A 47 6.83 -7.93 -3.04
C PHE A 47 8.19 -7.31 -3.33
N LEU A 48 8.29 -5.99 -3.54
CA LEU A 48 9.56 -5.31 -3.78
C LEU A 48 10.57 -5.56 -2.65
N ARG A 49 10.15 -5.41 -1.38
CA ARG A 49 11.03 -5.70 -0.23
C ARG A 49 11.51 -7.15 -0.22
N SER A 50 10.63 -8.10 -0.57
CA SER A 50 11.02 -9.51 -0.67
C SER A 50 12.08 -9.75 -1.74
N ARG A 51 12.07 -8.99 -2.85
CA ARG A 51 13.09 -9.07 -3.90
C ARG A 51 14.45 -8.56 -3.40
N VAL A 52 14.45 -7.55 -2.53
CA VAL A 52 15.68 -7.07 -1.87
C VAL A 52 16.25 -8.13 -0.94
N LEU A 53 15.42 -8.71 -0.06
CA LEU A 53 15.85 -9.76 0.86
C LEU A 53 16.38 -11.01 0.15
N ALA A 54 15.82 -11.33 -1.01
CA ALA A 54 16.27 -12.45 -1.83
C ALA A 54 17.45 -12.12 -2.76
N GLY A 55 18.02 -10.91 -2.70
CA GLY A 55 19.20 -10.50 -3.48
C GLY A 55 18.93 -10.21 -4.96
N PHE A 56 17.67 -10.13 -5.37
CA PHE A 56 17.28 -9.87 -6.76
C PHE A 56 17.07 -8.38 -7.07
N LEU A 57 17.00 -7.55 -6.03
CA LEU A 57 16.85 -6.10 -6.14
C LEU A 57 17.80 -5.45 -5.12
N SER A 58 18.47 -4.37 -5.50
CA SER A 58 19.23 -3.60 -4.51
C SER A 58 18.29 -2.73 -3.69
N ILE A 59 18.67 -2.41 -2.44
CA ILE A 59 17.89 -1.50 -1.60
C ILE A 59 17.70 -0.13 -2.28
N ASN A 60 18.72 0.39 -2.95
CA ASN A 60 18.63 1.68 -3.65
C ASN A 60 17.62 1.62 -4.81
N ALA A 61 17.66 0.55 -5.61
CA ALA A 61 16.71 0.38 -6.72
C ALA A 61 15.26 0.23 -6.21
N GLU A 62 15.06 -0.48 -5.09
CA GLU A 62 13.75 -0.50 -4.43
C GLU A 62 13.30 0.90 -4.03
N GLN A 63 14.14 1.69 -3.37
CA GLN A 63 13.78 3.03 -2.91
C GLN A 63 13.45 3.97 -4.08
N GLU A 64 14.15 3.86 -5.22
CA GLU A 64 13.83 4.59 -6.44
C GLU A 64 12.42 4.23 -6.96
N ILE A 65 12.10 2.94 -7.05
CA ILE A 65 10.76 2.46 -7.49
C ILE A 65 9.67 2.92 -6.50
N VAL A 66 9.94 2.83 -5.19
CA VAL A 66 9.01 3.28 -4.15
C VAL A 66 8.76 4.79 -4.25
N THR A 67 9.80 5.58 -4.52
CA THR A 67 9.70 7.03 -4.71
C THR A 67 8.89 7.38 -5.96
N GLU A 68 9.09 6.65 -7.07
CA GLU A 68 8.30 6.82 -8.28
C GLU A 68 6.82 6.50 -8.04
N ALA A 69 6.54 5.38 -7.36
CA ALA A 69 5.18 4.99 -7.00
C ALA A 69 4.51 6.04 -6.09
N TYR A 70 5.23 6.59 -5.10
CA TYR A 70 4.72 7.67 -4.26
C TYR A 70 4.31 8.88 -5.08
N ARG A 71 5.16 9.35 -6.00
CA ARG A 71 4.86 10.50 -6.87
C ARG A 71 3.65 10.25 -7.77
N TYR A 72 3.54 9.04 -8.31
CA TYR A 72 2.37 8.63 -9.07
C TYR A 72 1.09 8.71 -8.21
N LEU A 73 1.12 8.13 -7.01
CA LEU A 73 -0.01 8.19 -6.09
C LEU A 73 -0.37 9.62 -5.71
N GLU A 74 0.62 10.48 -5.47
CA GLU A 74 0.41 11.91 -5.14
C GLU A 74 -0.28 12.66 -6.28
N GLN A 75 0.10 12.37 -7.54
CA GLN A 75 -0.56 12.94 -8.71
C GLN A 75 -2.02 12.50 -8.81
N GLU A 76 -2.28 11.20 -8.64
CA GLU A 76 -3.61 10.60 -8.78
C GLU A 76 -4.53 10.89 -7.58
N ALA A 77 -3.96 11.17 -6.40
CA ALA A 77 -4.70 11.52 -5.20
C ALA A 77 -5.56 12.77 -5.39
N LYS A 78 -5.30 13.62 -6.39
CA LYS A 78 -6.15 14.78 -6.71
C LYS A 78 -7.59 14.40 -7.06
N SER A 79 -7.81 13.20 -7.59
CA SER A 79 -9.12 12.70 -8.03
C SER A 79 -9.51 11.37 -7.39
N ASN A 80 -8.65 10.77 -6.56
CA ASN A 80 -8.87 9.46 -5.96
C ASN A 80 -8.73 9.49 -4.44
N LYS A 81 -9.86 9.31 -3.73
CA LYS A 81 -9.90 9.33 -2.26
C LYS A 81 -9.13 8.17 -1.62
N ALA A 82 -9.11 7.00 -2.25
CA ALA A 82 -8.34 5.86 -1.76
C ALA A 82 -6.85 6.21 -1.69
N TYR A 83 -6.32 6.91 -2.70
CA TYR A 83 -4.92 7.32 -2.72
C TYR A 83 -4.62 8.45 -1.76
N GLN A 84 -5.55 9.40 -1.55
CA GLN A 84 -5.43 10.39 -0.47
C GLN A 84 -5.28 9.69 0.88
N HIS A 85 -6.23 8.80 1.20
CA HIS A 85 -6.21 8.02 2.44
C HIS A 85 -4.94 7.17 2.58
N TYR A 86 -4.50 6.53 1.50
CA TYR A 86 -3.28 5.70 1.52
C TYR A 86 -2.03 6.54 1.78
N LEU A 87 -1.92 7.74 1.19
CA LEU A 87 -0.80 8.66 1.42
C LEU A 87 -0.82 9.29 2.81
N GLU A 88 -2.00 9.56 3.38
CA GLU A 88 -2.14 10.05 4.77
C GLU A 88 -1.56 9.07 5.80
N HIS A 89 -1.63 7.77 5.49
CA HIS A 89 -1.11 6.70 6.35
C HIS A 89 0.23 6.14 5.86
N TRP A 90 0.85 6.75 4.85
CA TRP A 90 2.13 6.33 4.32
C TRP A 90 3.26 6.67 5.30
N GLY A 91 4.06 5.68 5.65
CA GLY A 91 5.34 5.85 6.29
C GLY A 91 6.48 5.33 5.42
N ASP A 92 7.69 5.73 5.78
CA ASP A 92 8.90 5.23 5.15
C ASP A 92 9.51 4.10 5.97
N TRP A 93 10.15 3.16 5.28
CA TRP A 93 10.93 2.12 5.96
C TRP A 93 12.25 2.72 6.39
N GLU A 94 12.55 2.59 7.68
CA GLU A 94 13.85 2.94 8.23
C GLU A 94 14.70 1.68 8.45
N PRO A 95 15.99 1.70 8.09
CA PRO A 95 16.89 0.61 8.43
C PRO A 95 17.01 0.48 9.96
N PRO A 96 17.04 -0.74 10.52
CA PRO A 96 17.30 -0.93 11.94
C PRO A 96 18.62 -0.26 12.33
N SER A 97 18.62 0.52 13.41
CA SER A 97 19.85 1.04 14.01
C SER A 97 20.70 -0.13 14.51
N GLU A 98 22.03 -0.04 14.34
CA GLU A 98 23.00 -1.00 14.91
C GLU A 98 22.91 -1.10 16.45
#